data_AF-A0A7K2WFH1-F1
#
_entry.id   AF-A0A7K2WFH1-F1
#
_cell.length_a   1.000
_cell.length_b   1.000
_cell.length_c   1.000
_cell.angle_alpha   90.00
_cell.angle_beta   90.00
_cell.angle_gamma   90.00
#
_symmetry.space_group_name_H-M   'P 1'
#
loop_
_entity.id
_entity.type
_entity.pdbx_description
1 polymer ?
#
loop_
_entity_poly.entity_id
_entity_poly.type
_entity_poly.pdbx_seq_one_letter_code
_entity_poly.pdbx_strand_id
1 'polypeptide(L)' 'ALALEAAGHRPATGDGDGYRVRATPQPEAVAVHQPDVGALRACAATLEEAGWQVSEHTEPRGRTRYVLASPRRA' A
#
# COMPACT_ATOMS: atom_id res chain seq x y z
N ALA A 1 0.53 9.66 11.71
CA ALA A 1 -0.31 9.35 10.54
C ALA A 1 0.59 8.73 9.48
N LEU A 2 0.19 7.61 8.88
CA LEU A 2 0.92 7.03 7.73
C LEU A 2 0.96 8.07 6.61
N ALA A 3 2.01 8.11 5.77
CA ALA A 3 2.13 9.10 4.67
C ALA A 3 0.86 9.19 3.79
N LEU A 4 0.15 8.06 3.65
CA LEU A 4 -1.13 7.97 2.97
C LEU A 4 -2.23 8.87 3.58
N GLU A 5 -2.38 8.86 4.90
CA GLU A 5 -3.40 9.65 5.60
C GLU A 5 -3.13 11.15 5.47
N ALA A 6 -1.85 11.54 5.52
CA ALA A 6 -1.43 12.93 5.34
C ALA A 6 -1.73 13.44 3.91
N ALA A 7 -1.71 12.55 2.92
CA ALA A 7 -2.09 12.86 1.54
C ALA A 7 -3.60 12.70 1.26
N GLY A 8 -4.42 12.44 2.28
CA GLY A 8 -5.87 12.34 2.15
C GLY A 8 -6.40 10.96 1.74
N HIS A 9 -5.55 9.95 1.61
CA HIS A 9 -6.01 8.57 1.45
C HIS A 9 -6.68 8.11 2.74
N ARG A 10 -7.79 7.39 2.61
CA ARG A 10 -8.53 6.87 3.76
C ARG A 10 -8.28 5.37 3.94
N PRO A 11 -7.91 4.91 5.15
CA PRO A 11 -7.85 3.49 5.43
C PRO A 11 -9.25 2.89 5.37
N ALA A 12 -9.35 1.65 4.90
CA ALA A 12 -10.60 0.91 4.95
C ALA A 12 -11.00 0.63 6.40
N THR A 13 -12.25 0.95 6.74
CA THR A 13 -12.85 0.60 8.02
C THR A 13 -13.70 -0.67 7.85
N GLY A 14 -13.29 -1.78 8.48
CA GLY A 14 -13.94 -3.08 8.31
C GLY A 14 -13.89 -3.58 6.85
N ASP A 15 -15.03 -4.02 6.33
CA ASP A 15 -15.18 -4.46 4.94
C ASP A 15 -15.38 -3.32 3.94
N GLY A 16 -15.43 -2.06 4.40
CA GLY A 16 -15.65 -0.89 3.57
C GLY A 16 -14.50 -0.50 2.65
N ASP A 17 -14.72 0.59 1.91
CA ASP A 17 -13.78 1.13 0.93
C ASP A 17 -12.57 1.79 1.59
N GLY A 18 -11.42 1.74 0.91
CA GLY A 18 -10.17 2.34 1.39
C GLY A 18 -9.01 1.35 1.38
N TYR A 19 -7.81 1.87 1.65
CA TYR A 19 -6.62 1.03 1.61
C TYR A 19 -6.52 0.18 2.89
N ARG A 20 -5.99 -1.02 2.79
CA ARG A 20 -5.69 -1.90 3.92
C ARG A 20 -4.19 -2.14 3.98
N VAL A 21 -3.62 -1.96 5.16
CA VAL A 21 -2.21 -2.29 5.44
C VAL A 21 -2.13 -3.67 6.07
N ARG A 22 -1.26 -4.52 5.56
CA ARG A 22 -0.99 -5.86 6.07
C ARG A 22 0.51 -6.02 6.32
N ALA A 23 0.85 -6.73 7.39
CA ALA A 23 2.22 -7.13 7.65
C ALA A 23 2.71 -8.12 6.57
N THR A 24 4.00 -8.12 6.31
CA THR A 24 4.64 -9.06 5.38
C THR A 24 5.74 -9.86 6.08
N PRO A 25 6.24 -10.95 5.48
CA PRO A 25 7.39 -11.67 6.04
C PRO A 25 8.67 -10.82 6.16
N GLN A 26 8.75 -9.69 5.44
CA GLN A 26 9.80 -8.68 5.59
C GLN A 26 9.34 -7.71 6.68
N PRO A 27 9.92 -7.72 7.89
CA PRO A 27 9.38 -7.04 9.06
C PRO A 27 9.27 -5.52 8.91
N GLU A 28 10.16 -4.92 8.12
CA GLU A 28 10.14 -3.49 7.78
C GLU A 28 9.18 -3.14 6.63
N ALA A 29 8.73 -4.13 5.85
CA ALA A 29 7.89 -3.90 4.68
C ALA A 29 6.42 -4.18 4.98
N VAL A 30 5.56 -3.35 4.41
CA VAL A 30 4.10 -3.44 4.55
C VAL A 30 3.44 -3.63 3.19
N ALA A 31 2.41 -4.46 3.14
CA ALA A 31 1.57 -4.65 1.96
C ALA A 31 0.35 -3.73 2.04
N VAL A 32 0.18 -2.86 1.05
CA VAL A 32 -0.97 -1.98 0.90
C VAL A 32 -1.89 -2.56 -0.17
N HIS A 33 -3.11 -2.90 0.23
CA HIS A 33 -4.16 -3.40 -0.64
C HIS A 33 -5.21 -2.32 -0.86
N GLN A 34 -5.72 -2.22 -2.08
CA GLN A 34 -6.82 -1.33 -2.43
C GLN A 34 -7.56 -1.98 -3.61
N PRO A 35 -8.88 -2.27 -3.48
CA PRO A 35 -9.67 -2.87 -4.56
C PRO A 35 -9.66 -2.06 -5.86
N ASP A 36 -9.69 -0.73 -5.78
CA ASP A 36 -9.61 0.12 -6.95
C ASP A 36 -8.17 0.30 -7.44
N VAL A 37 -7.90 -0.04 -8.70
CA VAL A 37 -6.54 0.01 -9.26
C VAL A 37 -6.01 1.44 -9.35
N GLY A 38 -6.89 2.42 -9.62
CA GLY A 38 -6.49 3.84 -9.66
C GLY A 38 -6.06 4.35 -8.29
N ALA A 39 -6.84 4.04 -7.26
CA ALA A 39 -6.53 4.38 -5.87
C ALA A 39 -5.31 3.61 -5.36
N LEU A 40 -5.09 2.36 -5.78
CA LEU A 40 -3.87 1.60 -5.45
C LEU A 40 -2.63 2.28 -6.04
N ARG A 41 -2.69 2.75 -7.29
CA ARG A 41 -1.60 3.51 -7.93
C ARG A 41 -1.37 4.85 -7.24
N ALA A 42 -2.43 5.55 -6.82
CA ALA A 42 -2.30 6.80 -6.07
C ALA A 42 -1.64 6.57 -4.69
N CYS A 43 -1.96 5.47 -4.02
CA CYS A 43 -1.26 5.07 -2.79
C CYS A 43 0.23 4.80 -3.05
N ALA A 44 0.56 4.10 -4.13
CA ALA A 44 1.95 3.83 -4.52
C ALA A 44 2.74 5.13 -4.73
N ALA A 45 2.19 6.07 -5.51
CA ALA A 45 2.83 7.36 -5.79
C ALA A 45 3.07 8.18 -4.51
N THR A 46 2.08 8.26 -3.62
CA THR A 46 2.23 8.95 -2.34
C THR A 46 3.32 8.33 -1.47
N LEU A 47 3.45 7.00 -1.45
CA LEU A 47 4.50 6.33 -0.69
C LEU A 47 5.89 6.59 -1.29
N GLU A 48 6.01 6.58 -2.61
CA GLU A 48 7.25 6.93 -3.32
C GLU A 48 7.68 8.37 -3.03
N GLU A 49 6.76 9.33 -3.09
CA GLU A 49 7.00 10.74 -2.75
C GLU A 49 7.41 10.92 -1.29
N ALA A 50 6.86 10.11 -0.39
CA ALA A 50 7.25 10.06 1.01
C ALA A 50 8.60 9.34 1.26
N GLY A 51 9.32 8.95 0.20
CA GLY A 51 10.64 8.35 0.28
C GLY A 51 10.65 6.84 0.52
N TRP A 52 9.52 6.15 0.35
CA TRP A 52 9.49 4.69 0.41
C TRP A 52 9.98 4.08 -0.90
N GLN A 53 10.47 2.85 -0.83
CA GLN A 53 10.62 1.98 -1.98
C GLN A 53 9.32 1.22 -2.18
N VAL A 54 8.82 1.19 -3.41
CA VAL A 54 7.50 0.67 -3.75
C VAL A 54 7.60 -0.35 -4.87
N SER A 55 6.87 -1.46 -4.77
CA SER A 55 6.76 -2.46 -5.83
C SER A 55 5.34 -3.01 -5.93
N GLU A 56 4.81 -3.14 -7.15
CA GLU A 56 3.50 -3.75 -7.40
C GLU A 56 3.60 -5.28 -7.47
N HIS A 57 2.69 -5.97 -6.80
CA HIS A 57 2.61 -7.42 -6.78
C HIS A 57 1.19 -7.89 -7.05
N THR A 58 1.05 -9.09 -7.60
CA THR A 58 -0.24 -9.76 -7.80
C THR A 58 -0.18 -11.13 -7.13
N GLU A 59 -1.12 -11.39 -6.22
CA GLU A 59 -1.20 -12.68 -5.54
C GLU A 59 -1.50 -13.81 -6.55
N PRO A 60 -0.73 -14.92 -6.55
CA PRO A 60 -0.87 -15.98 -7.55
C PRO A 60 -2.24 -16.65 -7.56
N ARG A 61 -2.89 -16.77 -6.40
CA ARG A 61 -4.14 -17.54 -6.23
C ARG A 61 -5.41 -16.71 -6.05
N GLY A 62 -5.31 -15.39 -6.09
CA GLY A 62 -6.46 -14.49 -5.97
C GLY A 62 -6.53 -13.40 -7.04
N ARG A 63 -5.43 -13.20 -7.80
CA ARG A 63 -5.22 -12.03 -8.68
C ARG A 63 -5.40 -10.69 -7.97
N THR A 64 -5.40 -10.68 -6.64
CA THR A 64 -5.43 -9.48 -5.82
C THR A 64 -4.13 -8.72 -6.04
N ARG A 65 -4.25 -7.47 -6.48
CA ARG A 65 -3.10 -6.58 -6.60
C ARG A 65 -2.84 -5.90 -5.26
N TYR A 66 -1.58 -5.73 -4.96
CA TYR A 66 -1.15 -4.96 -3.80
C TYR A 66 0.19 -4.30 -4.08
N VAL A 67 0.50 -3.32 -3.25
CA VAL A 67 1.76 -2.61 -3.26
C VAL A 67 2.57 -3.07 -2.05
N LEU A 68 3.80 -3.51 -2.27
CA LEU A 68 4.77 -3.73 -1.20
C LEU A 68 5.59 -2.45 -1.03
N ALA A 69 5.49 -1.85 0.15
CA ALA A 69 6.24 -0.66 0.52
C ALA A 69 7.27 -1.00 1.59
N SER A 70 8.54 -0.69 1.33
CA SER A 70 9.64 -0.87 2.27
C SER A 70 10.40 0.46 2.45
N PRO A 71 11.04 0.68 3.61
CA PRO A 71 11.97 1.79 3.77
C PRO A 71 13.07 1.72 2.72
N ARG A 72 13.49 2.86 2.17
CA ARG A 72 14.71 2.91 1.35
C ARG A 72 15.90 2.65 2.27
N ARG A 73 16.77 1.71 1.88
CA ARG A 73 18.07 1.57 2.55
C ARG A 73 18.93 2.78 2.20
N ALA A 74 19.53 3.38 3.22
CA ALA A 74 20.51 4.46 3.09
C ALA A 74 21.84 3.94 2.54
#